data_AF-A0A952S164-F1
#
_entry.id   AF-A0A952S164-F1
#
_cell.length_a   1.000
_cell.length_b   1.000
_cell.length_c   1.000
_cell.angle_alpha   90.00
_cell.angle_beta   90.00
_cell.angle_gamma   90.00
#
_symmetry.space_group_name_H-M   'P 1'
#
loop_
_entity.id
_entity.type
_entity.pdbx_description
1 polymer ?
#
loop_
_entity_poly.entity_id
_entity_poly.type
_entity_poly.pdbx_seq_one_letter_code
_entity_poly.pdbx_strand_id
1 'polypeptide(L)'
;MNKSLLTLAVMFLVLSATAFGQESPAGFDLANYGVRIQPDKRVMVVLAAIEAARTVDANGDPVKVINTPLSTAGEKFRDQLNSDLAALDEKLRQRITAFLVRHKQTRPKASDAEIVAPFISMAYTLTDVPDLADPVVMADLPGQLLDVLDFAPLVRDFYRLSSFSGNLNEYVKSYSEAADSRLKPSAGEMVRDVLFYLKTRPQTYFNERVRTETQRSGSSRTTLANTEVRTRERRFVIVPEMLAPTGIVNFVNVRDEYFVVVPPDINISFSDVRRSYLQYVIDPIVLSFSREVAAISPSVKLMLDQRRKVDPATSPDVYLAVSRSLVAAIDAKQVENERVQIATEQSRRKIDQMKTDTERRAVSAELEALKQEFSDETALRLSEDYEKGAVLVFYFAEQLRGIEESGVDINASMREMLLSFEPAKERNRLDQYAEARKRAIATREKRRSEGSSGPVIIENPVTNKLFEVQEIIAAKDYKLAESELKKLLEANPDEPRIHFNIGRVTGLFAQSIEDEEEQQAKLLESKVAYENVIRIAETQPVDRALLSLTFLALGRLYEFAGDLSYAVAVYDRAIRIGPIAGGGYNEALAAKQRIMKEQ
;
A
#
# COMPACT_ATOMS: atom_id res chain seq x y z
N MET A 1 -6.47 -9.77 -74.23
CA MET A 1 -5.50 -8.73 -74.66
C MET A 1 -5.59 -7.60 -73.63
N ASN A 2 -4.55 -7.47 -72.79
CA ASN A 2 -4.13 -6.36 -71.91
C ASN A 2 -5.18 -5.67 -71.00
N LYS A 3 -5.13 -5.94 -69.68
CA LYS A 3 -4.31 -5.27 -68.63
C LYS A 3 -4.82 -3.87 -68.24
N SER A 4 -5.44 -3.76 -67.06
CA SER A 4 -5.06 -2.72 -66.09
C SER A 4 -5.33 -3.16 -64.66
N LEU A 5 -4.28 -3.03 -63.85
CA LEU A 5 -4.06 -3.37 -62.44
C LEU A 5 -5.26 -3.15 -61.49
N LEU A 6 -5.61 -4.20 -60.73
CA LEU A 6 -6.19 -4.08 -59.40
C LEU A 6 -5.04 -4.28 -58.40
N THR A 7 -4.51 -3.19 -57.85
CA THR A 7 -3.57 -3.20 -56.73
C THR A 7 -4.34 -2.66 -55.54
N LEU A 8 -4.81 -3.54 -54.66
CA LEU A 8 -5.42 -3.13 -53.39
C LEU A 8 -4.27 -2.77 -52.45
N ALA A 9 -4.17 -1.47 -52.15
CA ALA A 9 -3.13 -0.89 -51.34
C ALA A 9 -3.22 -1.38 -49.89
N VAL A 10 -2.12 -1.99 -49.41
CA VAL A 10 -1.78 -2.07 -47.99
C VAL A 10 -1.56 -0.65 -47.49
N MET A 11 -2.55 -0.10 -46.78
CA MET A 11 -2.43 1.22 -46.17
C MET A 11 -1.70 1.08 -44.83
N PHE A 12 -0.39 1.36 -44.87
CA PHE A 12 0.43 1.66 -43.71
C PHE A 12 -0.19 2.85 -42.96
N LEU A 13 -0.83 2.61 -41.82
CA LEU A 13 -1.22 3.66 -40.88
C LEU A 13 -0.05 3.90 -39.92
N VAL A 14 0.80 4.86 -40.30
CA VAL A 14 1.75 5.51 -39.40
C VAL A 14 0.95 6.27 -38.35
N LEU A 15 0.87 5.73 -37.13
CA LEU A 15 0.46 6.48 -35.95
C LEU A 15 1.63 7.38 -35.53
N SER A 16 1.51 8.66 -35.83
CA SER A 16 2.31 9.72 -35.24
C SER A 16 2.12 9.71 -33.72
N ALA A 17 3.17 9.32 -33.01
CA ALA A 17 3.32 9.47 -31.57
C ALA A 17 3.43 10.97 -31.23
N THR A 18 2.31 11.62 -30.89
CA THR A 18 2.35 12.82 -30.08
C THR A 18 2.47 12.40 -28.62
N ALA A 19 3.62 12.73 -28.04
CA ALA A 19 3.96 12.53 -26.65
C ALA A 19 2.96 13.26 -25.72
N PHE A 20 1.99 12.51 -25.20
CA PHE A 20 1.39 12.73 -23.90
C PHE A 20 1.67 11.48 -23.07
N GLY A 21 2.03 11.68 -21.79
CA GLY A 21 2.64 10.68 -20.92
C GLY A 21 1.93 9.32 -20.97
N GLN A 22 2.72 8.25 -20.85
CA GLN A 22 2.22 6.90 -20.65
C GLN A 22 1.19 6.89 -19.52
N GLU A 23 -0.09 6.88 -19.87
CA GLU A 23 -1.12 6.41 -18.97
C GLU A 23 -0.83 4.93 -18.71
N SER A 24 -0.70 4.58 -17.43
CA SER A 24 -0.52 3.20 -16.99
C SER A 24 -1.66 2.34 -17.57
N PRO A 25 -1.40 1.10 -18.03
CA PRO A 25 -2.44 0.24 -18.57
C PRO A 25 -3.56 0.08 -17.53
N ALA A 26 -4.82 0.29 -17.96
CA ALA A 26 -5.99 0.33 -17.10
C ALA A 26 -6.14 -0.95 -16.26
N GLY A 27 -5.69 -0.84 -15.01
CA GLY A 27 -5.87 -1.79 -13.92
C GLY A 27 -6.40 -1.05 -12.69
N PHE A 28 -6.39 -1.71 -11.54
CA PHE A 28 -6.71 -1.12 -10.22
C PHE A 28 -6.00 0.21 -9.97
N ASP A 29 -6.70 1.29 -10.33
CA ASP A 29 -6.21 2.63 -10.14
C ASP A 29 -6.37 3.02 -8.67
N LEU A 30 -5.24 2.87 -7.98
CA LEU A 30 -4.99 3.27 -6.61
C LEU A 30 -5.48 4.68 -6.31
N ALA A 31 -5.51 5.56 -7.31
CA ALA A 31 -5.90 6.94 -7.12
C ALA A 31 -7.33 7.11 -6.61
N ASN A 32 -8.24 6.25 -7.04
CA ASN A 32 -9.63 6.25 -6.61
C ASN A 32 -9.82 5.83 -5.14
N TYR A 33 -8.80 5.21 -4.56
CA TYR A 33 -8.75 4.81 -3.16
C TYR A 33 -7.89 5.76 -2.33
N GLY A 34 -7.60 6.94 -2.88
CA GLY A 34 -6.76 7.97 -2.27
C GLY A 34 -5.27 7.67 -2.35
N VAL A 35 -4.85 6.58 -3.00
CA VAL A 35 -3.45 6.16 -3.00
C VAL A 35 -2.71 6.77 -4.19
N ARG A 36 -1.51 7.30 -3.94
CA ARG A 36 -0.55 7.74 -4.97
C ARG A 36 0.79 7.10 -4.68
N ILE A 37 1.51 6.72 -5.72
CA ILE A 37 2.86 6.17 -5.61
C ILE A 37 3.79 7.06 -6.42
N GLN A 38 4.58 7.87 -5.72
CA GLN A 38 5.45 8.86 -6.37
C GLN A 38 6.62 9.25 -5.46
N PRO A 39 7.84 9.45 -6.01
CA PRO A 39 8.94 9.99 -5.24
C PRO A 39 8.63 11.39 -4.69
N ASP A 40 9.15 11.71 -3.50
CA ASP A 40 9.07 13.05 -2.93
C ASP A 40 10.44 13.73 -3.01
N LYS A 41 10.51 14.80 -3.81
CA LYS A 41 11.76 15.52 -4.07
C LYS A 41 12.40 16.06 -2.80
N ARG A 42 11.62 16.43 -1.78
CA ARG A 42 12.16 16.96 -0.51
C ARG A 42 12.88 15.86 0.25
N VAL A 43 12.25 14.70 0.36
CA VAL A 43 12.84 13.52 1.02
C VAL A 43 14.12 13.09 0.32
N MET A 44 14.12 13.01 -1.01
CA MET A 44 15.29 12.66 -1.80
C MET A 44 16.48 13.60 -1.52
N VAL A 45 16.24 14.92 -1.51
CA VAL A 45 17.31 15.91 -1.24
C VAL A 45 17.82 15.79 0.19
N VAL A 46 16.93 15.64 1.18
CA VAL A 46 17.32 15.50 2.59
C VAL A 46 18.17 14.26 2.81
N LEU A 47 17.76 13.11 2.28
CA LEU A 47 18.52 11.86 2.43
C LEU A 47 19.83 11.88 1.64
N ALA A 48 19.86 12.49 0.46
CA ALA A 48 21.09 12.68 -0.30
C ALA A 48 22.10 13.60 0.43
N ALA A 49 21.62 14.64 1.11
CA ALA A 49 22.47 15.50 1.94
C ALA A 49 23.07 14.72 3.12
N ILE A 50 22.29 13.82 3.75
CA ILE A 50 22.79 12.93 4.80
C ILE A 50 23.86 11.98 4.25
N GLU A 51 23.59 11.39 3.08
CA GLU A 51 24.50 10.49 2.38
C GLU A 51 25.80 11.16 1.91
N ALA A 52 25.89 12.49 1.90
CA ALA A 52 27.11 13.22 1.57
C ALA A 52 28.14 13.25 2.71
N ALA A 53 27.71 13.01 3.97
CA ALA A 53 28.55 13.16 5.14
C ALA A 53 29.60 12.06 5.28
N ARG A 54 30.85 12.46 5.53
CA ARG A 54 32.00 11.54 5.65
C ARG A 54 32.78 11.85 6.90
N THR A 55 33.21 10.82 7.60
CA THR A 55 34.23 10.86 8.65
C THR A 55 35.39 9.97 8.23
N VAL A 56 36.41 9.84 9.07
CA VAL A 56 37.55 8.95 8.83
C VAL A 56 37.53 7.82 9.86
N ASP A 57 37.86 6.62 9.43
CA ASP A 57 38.06 5.50 10.34
C ASP A 57 39.45 5.55 11.00
N ALA A 58 39.81 4.51 11.75
CA ALA A 58 41.10 4.41 12.42
C ALA A 58 42.31 4.36 11.46
N ASN A 59 42.09 4.00 10.19
CA ASN A 59 43.11 3.93 9.16
C ASN A 59 43.20 5.24 8.34
N GLY A 60 42.30 6.19 8.61
CA GLY A 60 42.20 7.44 7.85
C GLY A 60 41.32 7.31 6.60
N ASP A 61 40.66 6.18 6.39
CA ASP A 61 39.82 5.95 5.22
C ASP A 61 38.45 6.66 5.38
N PRO A 62 37.93 7.29 4.33
CA PRO A 62 36.66 8.00 4.40
C PRO A 62 35.50 7.00 4.55
N VAL A 63 34.80 7.09 5.67
CA VAL A 63 33.60 6.28 5.99
C VAL A 63 32.39 7.17 6.22
N LYS A 64 31.18 6.60 6.13
CA LYS A 64 29.94 7.35 6.33
C LYS A 64 29.69 7.64 7.80
N VAL A 65 29.09 8.80 8.08
CA VAL A 65 28.62 9.12 9.45
C VAL A 65 27.41 8.26 9.84
N ILE A 66 26.51 8.06 8.89
CA ILE A 66 25.30 7.25 9.00
C ILE A 66 25.34 6.23 7.86
N ASN A 67 25.28 4.94 8.18
CA ASN A 67 25.31 3.84 7.25
C ASN A 67 24.06 2.99 7.40
N THR A 68 22.95 3.47 6.82
CA THR A 68 21.68 2.75 6.83
C THR A 68 21.74 1.53 5.91
N PRO A 69 21.15 0.39 6.31
CA PRO A 69 21.04 -0.78 5.44
C PRO A 69 20.05 -0.48 4.31
N LEU A 70 20.49 -0.50 3.06
CA LEU A 70 19.62 -0.23 1.90
C LEU A 70 19.23 -1.51 1.16
N SER A 71 18.24 -1.37 0.29
CA SER A 71 17.86 -2.43 -0.62
C SER A 71 18.86 -2.53 -1.77
N THR A 72 18.74 -3.56 -2.62
CA THR A 72 19.63 -3.73 -3.78
C THR A 72 19.57 -2.52 -4.71
N ALA A 73 18.37 -1.97 -4.93
CA ALA A 73 18.19 -0.76 -5.72
C ALA A 73 18.82 0.46 -5.02
N GLY A 74 18.67 0.55 -3.70
CA GLY A 74 19.25 1.59 -2.88
C GLY A 74 20.78 1.63 -2.88
N GLU A 75 21.45 0.48 -2.75
CA GLU A 75 22.92 0.39 -2.80
C GLU A 75 23.45 0.85 -4.18
N LYS A 76 22.81 0.43 -5.28
CA LYS A 76 23.16 0.90 -6.63
C LYS A 76 23.01 2.42 -6.76
N PHE A 77 21.90 2.97 -6.27
CA PHE A 77 21.68 4.41 -6.31
C PHE A 77 22.70 5.17 -5.46
N ARG A 78 23.05 4.63 -4.29
CA ARG A 78 24.07 5.19 -3.41
C ARG A 78 25.44 5.26 -4.08
N ASP A 79 25.84 4.23 -4.85
CA ASP A 79 27.10 4.26 -5.62
C ASP A 79 27.07 5.34 -6.70
N GLN A 80 25.96 5.45 -7.44
CA GLN A 80 25.75 6.52 -8.41
C GLN A 80 25.82 7.91 -7.75
N LEU A 81 25.12 8.10 -6.63
CA LEU A 81 25.10 9.35 -5.88
C LEU A 81 26.49 9.73 -5.37
N ASN A 82 27.27 8.75 -4.89
CA ASN A 82 28.65 8.97 -4.46
C ASN A 82 29.52 9.51 -5.60
N SER A 83 29.38 8.93 -6.80
CA SER A 83 30.08 9.39 -8.00
C SER A 83 29.65 10.82 -8.37
N ASP A 84 28.35 11.09 -8.36
CA ASP A 84 27.80 12.39 -8.74
C ASP A 84 28.19 13.50 -7.76
N LEU A 85 28.34 13.16 -6.47
CA LEU A 85 28.74 14.09 -5.40
C LEU A 85 30.25 14.17 -5.18
N ALA A 86 31.07 13.59 -6.07
CA ALA A 86 32.53 13.63 -5.94
C ALA A 86 33.08 15.07 -5.89
N ALA A 87 32.44 16.00 -6.62
CA ALA A 87 32.84 17.41 -6.70
C ALA A 87 32.13 18.33 -5.70
N LEU A 88 31.41 17.79 -4.72
CA LEU A 88 30.74 18.60 -3.68
C LEU A 88 31.77 19.43 -2.89
N ASP A 89 31.45 20.71 -2.64
CA ASP A 89 32.29 21.60 -1.85
C ASP A 89 32.62 21.01 -0.46
N GLU A 90 33.91 20.98 -0.16
CA GLU A 90 34.41 20.31 1.05
C GLU A 90 34.00 21.04 2.34
N LYS A 91 33.88 22.37 2.32
CA LYS A 91 33.40 23.12 3.51
C LYS A 91 31.94 22.80 3.80
N LEU A 92 31.12 22.67 2.76
CA LEU A 92 29.73 22.23 2.90
C LEU A 92 29.66 20.79 3.43
N ARG A 93 30.45 19.87 2.87
CA ARG A 93 30.54 18.47 3.36
C ARG A 93 30.91 18.42 4.85
N GLN A 94 31.85 19.25 5.29
CA GLN A 94 32.25 19.33 6.70
C GLN A 94 31.15 19.86 7.61
N ARG A 95 30.40 20.89 7.17
CA ARG A 95 29.25 21.43 7.94
C ARG A 95 28.15 20.37 8.11
N ILE A 96 27.80 19.66 7.04
CA ILE A 96 26.85 18.54 7.08
C ILE A 96 27.34 17.45 8.04
N THR A 97 28.61 17.04 7.89
CA THR A 97 29.23 16.01 8.74
C THR A 97 29.21 16.40 10.22
N ALA A 98 29.59 17.62 10.56
CA ALA A 98 29.61 18.10 11.94
C ALA A 98 28.22 18.06 12.59
N PHE A 99 27.18 18.44 11.85
CA PHE A 99 25.80 18.35 12.33
C PHE A 99 25.40 16.91 12.66
N LEU A 100 25.62 15.98 11.73
CA LEU A 100 25.20 14.59 11.88
C LEU A 100 25.99 13.83 12.94
N VAL A 101 27.29 14.10 13.07
CA VAL A 101 28.11 13.53 14.17
C VAL A 101 27.55 13.97 15.52
N ARG A 102 27.27 15.27 15.69
CA ARG A 102 26.67 15.79 16.93
C ARG A 102 25.29 15.16 17.19
N HIS A 103 24.46 15.05 16.17
CA HIS A 103 23.12 14.46 16.31
C HIS A 103 23.17 12.98 16.68
N LYS A 104 24.10 12.21 16.10
CA LYS A 104 24.33 10.79 16.44
C LYS A 104 24.87 10.61 17.86
N GLN A 105 25.76 11.49 18.30
CA GLN A 105 26.32 11.46 19.67
C GLN A 105 25.27 11.66 20.76
N THR A 106 24.21 12.43 20.52
CA THR A 106 23.13 12.60 21.51
C THR A 106 22.20 11.38 21.58
N ARG A 107 22.37 10.38 20.70
CA ARG A 107 21.52 9.18 20.58
C ARG A 107 22.37 7.89 20.50
N PRO A 108 23.20 7.58 21.52
CA PRO A 108 24.17 6.48 21.45
C PRO A 108 23.55 5.08 21.35
N LYS A 109 22.25 4.94 21.62
CA LYS A 109 21.52 3.66 21.55
C LYS A 109 20.68 3.52 20.29
N ALA A 110 20.54 4.58 19.50
CA ALA A 110 19.75 4.55 18.27
C ALA A 110 20.57 3.91 17.15
N SER A 111 19.92 3.03 16.41
CA SER A 111 20.43 2.54 15.13
C SER A 111 20.51 3.67 14.09
N ASP A 112 21.32 3.48 13.05
CA ASP A 112 21.44 4.47 11.97
C ASP A 112 20.11 4.73 11.26
N ALA A 113 19.23 3.73 11.20
CA ALA A 113 17.89 3.89 10.64
C ALA A 113 16.96 4.73 11.55
N GLU A 114 17.04 4.56 12.87
CA GLU A 114 16.32 5.40 13.84
C GLU A 114 16.86 6.84 13.87
N ILE A 115 18.16 7.02 13.60
CA ILE A 115 18.79 8.35 13.48
C ILE A 115 18.26 9.12 12.27
N VAL A 116 17.95 8.44 11.17
CA VAL A 116 17.47 9.08 9.93
C VAL A 116 15.98 9.45 9.99
N ALA A 117 15.15 8.71 10.73
CA ALA A 117 13.70 8.89 10.74
C ALA A 117 13.21 10.34 11.03
N PRO A 118 13.78 11.10 11.98
CA PRO A 118 13.38 12.49 12.20
C PRO A 118 13.67 13.41 10.99
N PHE A 119 14.74 13.14 10.22
CA PHE A 119 15.06 13.92 9.03
C PHE A 119 14.05 13.69 7.89
N ILE A 120 13.57 12.44 7.73
CA ILE A 120 12.47 12.13 6.80
C ILE A 120 11.23 12.93 7.17
N SER A 121 10.88 12.96 8.46
CA SER A 121 9.74 13.74 8.94
C SER A 121 9.95 15.24 8.70
N MET A 122 11.17 15.74 8.93
CA MET A 122 11.54 17.15 8.70
C MET A 122 11.38 17.56 7.25
N ALA A 123 11.70 16.67 6.28
CA ALA A 123 11.55 16.96 4.86
C ALA A 123 10.14 17.45 4.49
N TYR A 124 9.11 16.89 5.12
CA TYR A 124 7.70 17.26 4.90
C TYR A 124 7.29 18.59 5.52
N THR A 125 8.15 19.17 6.37
CA THR A 125 7.94 20.52 6.90
C THR A 125 8.51 21.61 5.99
N LEU A 126 9.40 21.25 5.06
CA LEU A 126 10.01 22.17 4.12
C LEU A 126 9.07 22.48 2.96
N THR A 127 9.21 23.68 2.38
CA THR A 127 8.57 24.00 1.09
C THR A 127 9.17 23.15 -0.03
N ASP A 128 8.53 23.13 -1.19
CA ASP A 128 9.01 22.38 -2.34
C ASP A 128 10.36 22.89 -2.88
N VAL A 129 11.04 22.03 -3.65
CA VAL A 129 12.21 22.42 -4.45
C VAL A 129 11.80 23.46 -5.51
N PRO A 130 12.65 24.45 -5.83
CA PRO A 130 14.05 24.58 -5.40
C PRO A 130 14.27 25.32 -4.08
N ASP A 131 13.21 25.82 -3.44
CA ASP A 131 13.34 26.76 -2.32
C ASP A 131 13.69 26.09 -1.00
N LEU A 132 13.02 24.95 -0.69
CA LEU A 132 13.23 24.17 0.55
C LEU A 132 13.27 25.05 1.81
N ALA A 133 12.41 26.06 1.87
CA ALA A 133 12.34 27.01 2.95
C ALA A 133 11.72 26.40 4.22
N ASP A 134 12.08 26.96 5.36
CA ASP A 134 11.62 26.51 6.67
C ASP A 134 10.10 26.77 6.83
N PRO A 135 9.37 25.95 7.60
CA PRO A 135 7.92 26.11 7.77
C PRO A 135 7.54 27.44 8.45
N VAL A 136 6.38 27.99 8.07
CA VAL A 136 5.89 29.28 8.59
C VAL A 136 5.55 29.21 10.09
N VAL A 137 5.16 28.04 10.60
CA VAL A 137 4.78 27.83 12.00
C VAL A 137 5.60 26.70 12.62
N MET A 138 6.49 27.07 13.54
CA MET A 138 7.39 26.14 14.25
C MET A 138 6.80 25.62 15.56
N ALA A 139 5.87 26.36 16.17
CA ALA A 139 5.36 26.09 17.52
C ALA A 139 4.54 24.79 17.61
N ASP A 140 3.99 24.33 16.48
CA ASP A 140 3.13 23.15 16.41
C ASP A 140 3.91 21.88 15.99
N LEU A 141 5.22 21.97 15.79
CA LEU A 141 6.05 20.83 15.40
C LEU A 141 6.36 19.94 16.62
N PRO A 142 6.29 18.60 16.48
CA PRO A 142 6.75 17.67 17.51
C PRO A 142 8.20 17.92 17.94
N GLY A 143 8.52 17.68 19.22
CA GLY A 143 9.86 17.97 19.77
C GLY A 143 11.02 17.32 18.99
N GLN A 144 10.84 16.10 18.48
CA GLN A 144 11.87 15.40 17.69
C GLN A 144 12.16 16.07 16.34
N LEU A 145 11.20 16.82 15.78
CA LEU A 145 11.37 17.59 14.56
C LEU A 145 12.18 18.87 14.81
N LEU A 146 11.96 19.50 15.97
CA LEU A 146 12.74 20.68 16.38
C LEU A 146 14.23 20.36 16.50
N ASP A 147 14.58 19.15 16.95
CA ASP A 147 15.98 18.71 17.10
C ASP A 147 16.78 18.63 15.79
N VAL A 148 16.09 18.48 14.65
CA VAL A 148 16.72 18.31 13.34
C VAL A 148 16.50 19.48 12.40
N LEU A 149 15.59 20.40 12.73
CA LEU A 149 15.20 21.51 11.87
C LEU A 149 16.37 22.44 11.50
N ASP A 150 17.36 22.59 12.38
CA ASP A 150 18.61 23.33 12.12
C ASP A 150 19.45 22.73 10.97
N PHE A 151 19.09 21.53 10.48
CA PHE A 151 19.67 20.93 9.29
C PHE A 151 19.11 21.51 7.98
N ALA A 152 17.91 22.12 7.99
CA ALA A 152 17.25 22.62 6.78
C ALA A 152 18.10 23.62 5.95
N PRO A 153 18.86 24.57 6.55
CA PRO A 153 19.78 25.41 5.79
C PRO A 153 20.88 24.63 5.06
N LEU A 154 21.36 23.53 5.64
CA LEU A 154 22.38 22.67 5.01
C LEU A 154 21.81 21.89 3.84
N VAL A 155 20.56 21.46 3.92
CA VAL A 155 19.82 20.82 2.81
C VAL A 155 19.65 21.80 1.65
N ARG A 156 19.31 23.06 1.93
CA ARG A 156 19.22 24.13 0.92
C ARG A 156 20.56 24.39 0.23
N ASP A 157 21.63 24.54 1.02
CA ASP A 157 22.99 24.73 0.50
C ASP A 157 23.40 23.52 -0.36
N PHE A 158 23.15 22.29 0.11
CA PHE A 158 23.41 21.06 -0.63
C PHE A 158 22.70 21.03 -1.98
N TYR A 159 21.41 21.35 -2.01
CA TYR A 159 20.65 21.35 -3.26
C TYR A 159 21.21 22.34 -4.28
N ARG A 160 21.55 23.56 -3.83
CA ARG A 160 22.04 24.64 -4.70
C ARG A 160 23.48 24.45 -5.17
N LEU A 161 24.33 23.85 -4.36
CA LEU A 161 25.78 23.80 -4.58
C LEU A 161 26.29 22.42 -5.03
N SER A 162 25.40 21.46 -5.26
CA SER A 162 25.74 20.12 -5.75
C SER A 162 25.16 19.86 -7.15
N SER A 163 25.67 18.81 -7.79
CA SER A 163 25.13 18.23 -9.03
C SER A 163 23.71 17.66 -8.86
N PHE A 164 23.24 17.47 -7.62
CA PHE A 164 21.94 16.86 -7.34
C PHE A 164 20.76 17.62 -7.96
N SER A 165 20.80 18.96 -7.96
CA SER A 165 19.74 19.77 -8.55
C SER A 165 19.60 19.57 -10.06
N GLY A 166 20.73 19.40 -10.78
CA GLY A 166 20.74 19.10 -12.21
C GLY A 166 20.25 17.68 -12.53
N ASN A 167 20.55 16.73 -11.65
CA ASN A 167 20.22 15.31 -11.85
C ASN A 167 18.85 14.90 -11.28
N LEU A 168 18.18 15.78 -10.52
CA LEU A 168 16.97 15.46 -9.76
C LEU A 168 15.88 14.79 -10.60
N ASN A 169 15.60 15.30 -11.80
CA ASN A 169 14.55 14.74 -12.65
C ASN A 169 14.88 13.31 -13.12
N GLU A 170 16.15 13.01 -13.38
CA GLU A 170 16.59 11.67 -13.76
C GLU A 170 16.51 10.71 -12.58
N TYR A 171 16.86 11.16 -11.37
CA TYR A 171 16.68 10.37 -10.15
C TYR A 171 15.20 10.08 -9.88
N VAL A 172 14.31 11.07 -10.03
CA VAL A 172 12.87 10.86 -9.84
C VAL A 172 12.33 9.81 -10.83
N LYS A 173 12.81 9.84 -12.08
CA LYS A 173 12.46 8.86 -13.09
C LYS A 173 12.93 7.46 -12.70
N SER A 174 14.19 7.30 -12.30
CA SER A 174 14.73 5.99 -11.90
C SER A 174 14.06 5.42 -10.65
N TYR A 175 13.67 6.27 -9.69
CA TYR A 175 12.90 5.85 -8.50
C TYR A 175 11.51 5.34 -8.90
N SER A 176 10.87 6.01 -9.85
CA SER A 176 9.54 5.63 -10.34
C SER A 176 9.59 4.30 -11.09
N GLU A 177 10.60 4.10 -11.96
CA GLU A 177 10.81 2.85 -12.70
C GLU A 177 11.11 1.68 -11.76
N ALA A 178 11.93 1.90 -10.72
CA ALA A 178 12.23 0.87 -9.74
C ALA A 178 11.00 0.43 -8.92
N ALA A 179 10.02 1.31 -8.76
CA ALA A 179 8.78 1.00 -8.05
C ALA A 179 7.77 0.18 -8.89
N ASP A 180 7.92 0.16 -10.22
CA ASP A 180 6.93 -0.42 -11.13
C ASP A 180 6.79 -1.95 -11.00
N SER A 181 7.88 -2.66 -10.74
CA SER A 181 7.89 -4.13 -10.75
C SER A 181 7.28 -4.74 -9.50
N ARG A 182 7.52 -4.16 -8.31
CA ARG A 182 7.20 -4.80 -7.03
C ARG A 182 6.35 -3.94 -6.11
N LEU A 183 6.71 -2.68 -5.91
CA LEU A 183 5.98 -1.79 -5.00
C LEU A 183 4.57 -1.47 -5.52
N LYS A 184 4.43 -1.03 -6.77
CA LYS A 184 3.10 -0.68 -7.32
C LYS A 184 2.12 -1.87 -7.34
N PRO A 185 2.52 -3.08 -7.79
CA PRO A 185 1.63 -4.24 -7.74
C PRO A 185 1.25 -4.66 -6.31
N SER A 186 2.21 -4.71 -5.38
CA SER A 186 1.94 -5.09 -3.98
C SER A 186 1.11 -4.05 -3.22
N ALA A 187 1.24 -2.76 -3.55
CA ALA A 187 0.33 -1.73 -3.06
C ALA A 187 -1.11 -1.96 -3.51
N GLY A 188 -1.30 -2.35 -4.78
CA GLY A 188 -2.60 -2.71 -5.32
C GLY A 188 -3.27 -3.83 -4.52
N GLU A 189 -2.53 -4.89 -4.20
CA GLU A 189 -3.03 -6.00 -3.39
C GLU A 189 -3.33 -5.59 -1.96
N MET A 190 -2.38 -4.93 -1.28
CA MET A 190 -2.56 -4.47 0.09
C MET A 190 -3.85 -3.64 0.23
N VAL A 191 -4.10 -2.71 -0.68
CA VAL A 191 -5.31 -1.87 -0.66
C VAL A 191 -6.55 -2.71 -0.90
N ARG A 192 -6.54 -3.64 -1.86
CA ARG A 192 -7.68 -4.53 -2.10
C ARG A 192 -7.99 -5.37 -0.88
N ASP A 193 -6.99 -5.99 -0.26
CA ASP A 193 -7.15 -6.89 0.87
C ASP A 193 -7.72 -6.14 2.08
N VAL A 194 -7.18 -4.94 2.38
CA VAL A 194 -7.72 -4.06 3.43
C VAL A 194 -9.17 -3.69 3.16
N LEU A 195 -9.50 -3.19 1.97
CA LEU A 195 -10.86 -2.74 1.67
C LEU A 195 -11.84 -3.92 1.58
N PHE A 196 -11.35 -5.09 1.14
CA PHE A 196 -12.13 -6.33 1.16
C PHE A 196 -12.42 -6.78 2.58
N TYR A 197 -11.47 -6.68 3.50
CA TYR A 197 -11.69 -7.02 4.90
C TYR A 197 -12.67 -6.04 5.56
N LEU A 198 -12.48 -4.73 5.35
CA LEU A 198 -13.29 -3.68 5.95
C LEU A 198 -14.70 -3.56 5.36
N LYS A 199 -14.90 -4.07 4.14
CA LYS A 199 -16.12 -3.89 3.33
C LYS A 199 -16.52 -2.42 3.17
N THR A 200 -15.53 -1.51 3.21
CA THR A 200 -15.73 -0.07 3.21
C THR A 200 -14.92 0.62 2.13
N ARG A 201 -15.17 1.91 1.88
CA ARG A 201 -14.38 2.74 0.97
C ARG A 201 -13.72 3.90 1.72
N PRO A 202 -12.48 4.27 1.37
CA PRO A 202 -11.81 5.40 1.97
C PRO A 202 -12.55 6.70 1.64
N GLN A 203 -12.59 7.63 2.60
CA GLN A 203 -12.99 9.01 2.33
C GLN A 203 -11.81 9.77 1.73
N THR A 204 -11.87 10.02 0.43
CA THR A 204 -10.83 10.72 -0.35
C THR A 204 -11.00 12.24 -0.38
N TYR A 205 -12.10 12.75 0.18
CA TYR A 205 -12.36 14.18 0.30
C TYR A 205 -12.85 14.52 1.70
N PHE A 206 -12.41 15.66 2.20
CA PHE A 206 -12.86 16.25 3.46
C PHE A 206 -13.53 17.60 3.19
N ASN A 207 -14.70 17.82 3.80
CA ASN A 207 -15.45 19.07 3.66
C ASN A 207 -15.36 19.87 4.98
N GLU A 208 -14.58 20.94 4.97
CA GLU A 208 -14.42 21.85 6.09
C GLU A 208 -15.43 22.99 6.00
N ARG A 209 -16.13 23.30 7.10
CA ARG A 209 -17.03 24.47 7.17
C ARG A 209 -16.31 25.62 7.85
N VAL A 210 -15.90 26.62 7.08
CA VAL A 210 -15.20 27.81 7.58
C VAL A 210 -16.19 28.95 7.73
N ARG A 211 -16.22 29.59 8.90
CA ARG A 211 -16.96 30.84 9.10
C ARG A 211 -16.12 31.99 8.53
N THR A 212 -16.68 32.72 7.58
CA THR A 212 -16.08 33.91 6.99
C THR A 212 -16.94 35.12 7.31
N GLU A 213 -16.31 36.23 7.68
CA GLU A 213 -17.02 37.49 7.89
C GLU A 213 -16.88 38.36 6.64
N THR A 214 -17.99 38.73 6.01
CA THR A 214 -18.01 39.70 4.91
C THR A 214 -18.64 41.01 5.36
N GLN A 215 -18.06 42.14 4.98
CA GLN A 215 -18.67 43.44 5.26
C GLN A 215 -19.95 43.60 4.41
N ARG A 216 -21.04 44.03 5.04
CA ARG A 216 -22.29 44.28 4.34
C ARG A 216 -22.13 45.50 3.41
N SER A 217 -22.43 45.33 2.13
CA SER A 217 -22.40 46.43 1.15
C SER A 217 -23.24 47.62 1.65
N GLY A 218 -22.60 48.78 1.80
CA GLY A 218 -23.22 50.02 2.27
C GLY A 218 -23.12 50.35 3.77
N SER A 219 -22.45 49.53 4.60
CA SER A 219 -22.21 49.85 6.02
C SER A 219 -20.84 49.38 6.49
N SER A 220 -19.99 50.30 6.93
CA SER A 220 -18.66 50.01 7.49
C SER A 220 -18.68 49.41 8.90
N ARG A 221 -19.87 49.21 9.50
CA ARG A 221 -20.03 48.82 10.91
C ARG A 221 -20.71 47.48 11.14
N THR A 222 -21.12 46.77 10.08
CA THR A 222 -21.86 45.48 10.19
C THR A 222 -21.18 44.40 9.36
N THR A 223 -20.69 43.35 10.02
CA THR A 223 -20.19 42.14 9.40
C THR A 223 -21.30 41.08 9.29
N LEU A 224 -21.34 40.35 8.18
CA LEU A 224 -22.19 39.20 7.94
C LEU A 224 -21.34 37.95 8.12
N ALA A 225 -21.72 37.07 9.04
CA ALA A 225 -21.09 35.77 9.19
C ALA A 225 -21.66 34.80 8.13
N ASN A 226 -20.86 34.49 7.12
CA ASN A 226 -21.13 33.47 6.12
C ASN A 226 -20.44 32.15 6.51
N THR A 227 -20.99 31.02 6.08
CA THR A 227 -20.33 29.72 6.21
C THR A 227 -19.94 29.23 4.82
N GLU A 228 -18.64 29.19 4.54
CA GLU A 228 -18.06 28.64 3.32
C GLU A 228 -17.72 27.15 3.55
N VAL A 229 -18.04 26.29 2.58
CA VAL A 229 -17.60 24.89 2.60
C VAL A 229 -16.36 24.78 1.72
N ARG A 230 -15.23 24.41 2.33
CA ARG A 230 -13.97 24.14 1.64
C ARG A 230 -13.76 22.65 1.52
N THR A 231 -13.74 22.14 0.30
CA THR A 231 -13.42 20.73 0.03
C THR A 231 -11.91 20.58 -0.16
N ARG A 232 -11.31 19.63 0.55
CA ARG A 232 -9.89 19.25 0.43
C ARG A 232 -9.80 17.78 0.06
N GLU A 233 -8.85 17.43 -0.79
CA GLU A 233 -8.55 16.03 -1.12
C GLU A 233 -7.68 15.43 -0.01
N ARG A 234 -7.99 14.20 0.40
CA ARG A 234 -7.17 13.39 1.30
C ARG A 234 -6.38 12.39 0.47
N ARG A 235 -5.10 12.23 0.79
CA ARG A 235 -4.18 11.39 0.00
C ARG A 235 -3.35 10.49 0.89
N PHE A 236 -3.16 9.26 0.44
CA PHE A 236 -2.20 8.31 0.97
C PHE A 236 -1.07 8.14 -0.05
N VAL A 237 0.07 8.73 0.22
CA VAL A 237 1.20 8.79 -0.71
C VAL A 237 2.26 7.80 -0.27
N ILE A 238 2.44 6.73 -1.04
CA ILE A 238 3.57 5.82 -0.90
C ILE A 238 4.74 6.44 -1.65
N VAL A 239 5.82 6.71 -0.94
CA VAL A 239 7.00 7.38 -1.46
C VAL A 239 8.11 6.35 -1.66
N PRO A 240 8.33 5.87 -2.91
CA PRO A 240 9.53 5.10 -3.24
C PRO A 240 10.76 5.96 -3.00
N GLU A 241 11.66 5.49 -2.15
CA GLU A 241 12.86 6.20 -1.73
C GLU A 241 14.04 5.22 -1.64
N MET A 242 15.01 5.37 -2.56
CA MET A 242 16.17 4.47 -2.66
C MET A 242 17.07 4.51 -1.42
N LEU A 243 17.12 5.65 -0.72
CA LEU A 243 17.92 5.83 0.49
C LEU A 243 17.13 5.54 1.78
N ALA A 244 15.90 5.03 1.66
CA ALA A 244 15.12 4.61 2.82
C ALA A 244 15.74 3.34 3.45
N PRO A 245 15.85 3.28 4.79
CA PRO A 245 16.34 2.08 5.46
C PRO A 245 15.44 0.87 5.19
N THR A 246 16.06 -0.28 4.89
CA THR A 246 15.35 -1.55 4.78
C THR A 246 14.79 -2.01 6.12
N GLY A 247 13.63 -2.66 6.09
CA GLY A 247 12.97 -3.18 7.28
C GLY A 247 12.30 -2.15 8.18
N ILE A 248 12.39 -0.85 7.85
CA ILE A 248 11.71 0.23 8.58
C ILE A 248 10.76 0.97 7.65
N VAL A 249 9.50 1.10 8.07
CA VAL A 249 8.48 1.91 7.40
C VAL A 249 8.39 3.26 8.10
N ASN A 250 8.69 4.35 7.40
CA ASN A 250 8.53 5.70 7.94
C ASN A 250 7.17 6.26 7.53
N PHE A 251 6.28 6.43 8.50
CA PHE A 251 4.94 6.98 8.29
C PHE A 251 4.86 8.41 8.84
N VAL A 252 4.47 9.35 7.98
CA VAL A 252 4.33 10.77 8.31
C VAL A 252 2.93 11.24 7.94
N ASN A 253 2.22 11.82 8.89
CA ASN A 253 0.92 12.44 8.64
C ASN A 253 1.09 13.97 8.62
N VAL A 254 0.64 14.60 7.54
CA VAL A 254 0.58 16.06 7.39
C VAL A 254 -0.84 16.43 6.99
N ARG A 255 -1.66 16.80 7.97
CA ARG A 255 -3.06 17.19 7.78
C ARG A 255 -3.87 16.08 7.09
N ASP A 256 -4.24 16.30 5.83
CA ASP A 256 -5.06 15.41 5.00
C ASP A 256 -4.20 14.45 4.16
N GLU A 257 -2.87 14.58 4.20
CA GLU A 257 -1.92 13.78 3.45
C GLU A 257 -1.12 12.84 4.36
N TYR A 258 -1.05 11.58 3.96
CA TYR A 258 -0.49 10.47 4.72
C TYR A 258 0.66 9.90 3.88
N PHE A 259 1.90 10.13 4.29
CA PHE A 259 3.08 9.71 3.56
C PHE A 259 3.67 8.44 4.18
N VAL A 260 4.04 7.49 3.34
CA VAL A 260 4.75 6.28 3.75
C VAL A 260 5.99 6.13 2.89
N VAL A 261 7.16 6.32 3.50
CA VAL A 261 8.46 6.27 2.83
C VAL A 261 9.04 4.86 2.95
N VAL A 262 9.29 4.23 1.81
CA VAL A 262 9.75 2.83 1.70
C VAL A 262 10.71 2.64 0.52
N PRO A 263 11.58 1.62 0.55
CA PRO A 263 12.37 1.24 -0.63
C PRO A 263 11.48 0.89 -1.84
N PRO A 264 11.89 1.19 -3.07
CA PRO A 264 11.06 0.96 -4.27
C PRO A 264 10.90 -0.53 -4.65
N ASP A 265 11.82 -1.38 -4.22
CA ASP A 265 11.87 -2.82 -4.53
C ASP A 265 11.28 -3.71 -3.43
N ILE A 266 10.54 -3.14 -2.47
CA ILE A 266 9.90 -3.88 -1.38
C ILE A 266 8.51 -4.41 -1.78
N ASN A 267 8.16 -5.60 -1.29
CA ASN A 267 6.78 -6.09 -1.32
C ASN A 267 6.05 -5.60 -0.06
N ILE A 268 4.97 -4.83 -0.24
CA ILE A 268 4.20 -4.25 0.87
C ILE A 268 2.91 -4.98 1.23
N SER A 269 2.55 -6.07 0.53
CA SER A 269 1.31 -6.83 0.78
C SER A 269 1.17 -7.25 2.25
N PHE A 270 2.28 -7.62 2.90
CA PHE A 270 2.32 -8.02 4.32
C PHE A 270 3.25 -7.14 5.16
N SER A 271 3.21 -5.82 4.96
CA SER A 271 4.08 -4.86 5.65
C SER A 271 3.34 -3.93 6.62
N ASP A 272 4.10 -3.19 7.44
CA ASP A 272 3.56 -2.13 8.31
C ASP A 272 2.95 -0.94 7.54
N VAL A 273 3.15 -0.87 6.21
CA VAL A 273 2.45 0.09 5.34
C VAL A 273 0.94 -0.11 5.42
N ARG A 274 0.47 -1.36 5.59
CA ARG A 274 -0.95 -1.69 5.74
C ARG A 274 -1.57 -0.96 6.92
N ARG A 275 -0.90 -0.93 8.07
CA ARG A 275 -1.36 -0.21 9.27
C ARG A 275 -1.51 1.29 9.02
N SER A 276 -0.60 1.86 8.24
CA SER A 276 -0.64 3.27 7.84
C SER A 276 -1.83 3.56 6.91
N TYR A 277 -2.12 2.66 5.96
CA TYR A 277 -3.30 2.78 5.10
C TYR A 277 -4.60 2.62 5.88
N LEU A 278 -4.65 1.69 6.85
CA LEU A 278 -5.77 1.56 7.77
C LEU A 278 -6.02 2.86 8.54
N GLN A 279 -4.98 3.53 9.04
CA GLN A 279 -5.10 4.84 9.69
C GLN A 279 -5.78 5.86 8.76
N TYR A 280 -5.34 5.94 7.50
CA TYR A 280 -5.94 6.81 6.48
C TYR A 280 -7.44 6.56 6.26
N VAL A 281 -7.87 5.29 6.27
CA VAL A 281 -9.27 4.88 6.11
C VAL A 281 -10.10 5.15 7.38
N ILE A 282 -9.54 4.86 8.56
CA ILE A 282 -10.28 4.83 9.83
C ILE A 282 -10.41 6.20 10.49
N ASP A 283 -9.41 7.08 10.39
CA ASP A 283 -9.48 8.43 10.98
C ASP A 283 -10.77 9.19 10.65
N PRO A 284 -11.20 9.32 9.37
CA PRO A 284 -12.43 10.04 9.05
C PRO A 284 -13.68 9.33 9.57
N ILE A 285 -13.66 7.99 9.66
CA ILE A 285 -14.76 7.21 10.22
C ILE A 285 -14.92 7.59 11.69
N VAL A 286 -13.86 7.50 12.48
CA VAL A 286 -13.90 7.84 13.92
C VAL A 286 -14.30 9.30 14.14
N LEU A 287 -13.78 10.24 13.33
CA LEU A 287 -14.14 11.65 13.40
C LEU A 287 -15.63 11.90 13.12
N SER A 288 -16.23 11.13 12.21
CA SER A 288 -17.67 11.25 11.89
C SER A 288 -18.58 10.85 13.06
N PHE A 289 -18.08 10.04 13.99
CA PHE A 289 -18.77 9.62 15.22
C PHE A 289 -18.29 10.35 16.48
N SER A 290 -17.88 11.61 16.33
CA SER A 290 -17.38 12.46 17.44
C SER A 290 -18.32 12.56 18.64
N ARG A 291 -19.64 12.54 18.43
CA ARG A 291 -20.62 12.57 19.53
C ARG A 291 -20.58 11.29 20.36
N GLU A 292 -20.55 10.14 19.70
CA GLU A 292 -20.44 8.83 20.33
C GLU A 292 -19.09 8.64 21.01
N VAL A 293 -17.99 9.10 20.40
CA VAL A 293 -16.66 9.13 21.04
C VAL A 293 -16.67 9.99 22.30
N ALA A 294 -17.32 11.17 22.26
CA ALA A 294 -17.46 12.01 23.44
C ALA A 294 -18.23 11.33 24.58
N ALA A 295 -19.20 10.47 24.27
CA ALA A 295 -19.97 9.73 25.28
C ALA A 295 -19.11 8.71 26.06
N ILE A 296 -18.16 8.05 25.40
CA ILE A 296 -17.26 7.08 26.05
C ILE A 296 -15.97 7.70 26.62
N SER A 297 -15.70 8.96 26.28
CA SER A 297 -14.46 9.68 26.61
C SER A 297 -14.05 9.65 28.09
N PRO A 298 -14.95 9.86 29.07
CA PRO A 298 -14.57 9.80 30.49
C PRO A 298 -13.97 8.45 30.90
N SER A 299 -14.53 7.35 30.36
CA SER A 299 -14.09 5.99 30.65
C SER A 299 -12.74 5.68 29.98
N VAL A 300 -12.58 6.08 28.72
CA VAL A 300 -11.33 5.90 27.97
C VAL A 300 -10.20 6.70 28.63
N LYS A 301 -10.48 7.94 29.07
CA LYS A 301 -9.51 8.78 29.78
C LYS A 301 -8.99 8.11 31.05
N LEU A 302 -9.85 7.45 31.82
CA LEU A 302 -9.43 6.72 33.02
C LEU A 302 -8.45 5.59 32.69
N MET A 303 -8.69 4.85 31.59
CA MET A 303 -7.79 3.80 31.12
C MET A 303 -6.44 4.38 30.65
N LEU A 304 -6.46 5.49 29.91
CA LEU A 304 -5.25 6.19 29.50
C LEU A 304 -4.45 6.72 30.69
N ASP A 305 -5.11 7.29 31.70
CA ASP A 305 -4.44 7.77 32.91
C ASP A 305 -3.78 6.62 33.70
N GLN A 306 -4.39 5.42 33.70
CA GLN A 306 -3.74 4.22 34.23
C GLN A 306 -2.51 3.82 33.40
N ARG A 307 -2.59 3.89 32.07
CA ARG A 307 -1.43 3.60 31.22
C ARG A 307 -0.29 4.59 31.40
N ARG A 308 -0.61 5.87 31.53
CA ARG A 308 0.35 6.97 31.72
C ARG A 308 1.11 6.90 33.05
N LYS A 309 0.58 6.21 34.06
CA LYS A 309 1.31 5.91 35.29
C LYS A 309 2.48 4.95 35.07
N VAL A 310 2.41 4.11 34.03
CA VAL A 310 3.45 3.15 33.67
C VAL A 310 4.36 3.74 32.58
N ASP A 311 3.77 4.33 31.55
CA ASP A 311 4.48 5.00 30.46
C ASP A 311 3.96 6.44 30.28
N PRO A 312 4.66 7.45 30.85
CA PRO A 312 4.27 8.85 30.73
C PRO A 312 4.23 9.39 29.30
N ALA A 313 4.88 8.72 28.33
CA ALA A 313 4.86 9.11 26.92
C ALA A 313 3.55 8.74 26.20
N THR A 314 2.72 7.88 26.81
CA THR A 314 1.40 7.55 26.26
C THR A 314 0.52 8.81 26.14
N SER A 315 -0.05 9.03 24.95
CA SER A 315 -0.89 10.20 24.67
C SER A 315 -2.17 10.18 25.53
N PRO A 316 -2.59 11.32 26.11
CA PRO A 316 -3.87 11.44 26.80
C PRO A 316 -5.07 11.67 25.85
N ASP A 317 -4.84 11.75 24.53
CA ASP A 317 -5.88 12.03 23.54
C ASP A 317 -6.79 10.81 23.34
N VAL A 318 -8.07 10.99 23.70
CA VAL A 318 -9.11 9.97 23.60
C VAL A 318 -9.45 9.61 22.15
N TYR A 319 -9.53 10.59 21.24
CA TYR A 319 -9.84 10.33 19.84
C TYR A 319 -8.73 9.52 19.20
N LEU A 320 -7.49 9.91 19.48
CA LEU A 320 -6.32 9.18 19.04
C LEU A 320 -6.29 7.75 19.61
N ALA A 321 -6.63 7.57 20.88
CA ALA A 321 -6.70 6.25 21.50
C ALA A 321 -7.78 5.36 20.85
N VAL A 322 -8.97 5.91 20.56
CA VAL A 322 -10.05 5.18 19.86
C VAL A 322 -9.60 4.79 18.45
N SER A 323 -9.09 5.74 17.66
CA SER A 323 -8.61 5.48 16.29
C SER A 323 -7.48 4.44 16.28
N ARG A 324 -6.44 4.63 17.09
CA ARG A 324 -5.31 3.68 17.19
C ARG A 324 -5.75 2.29 17.64
N SER A 325 -6.71 2.21 18.56
CA SER A 325 -7.26 0.93 19.03
C SER A 325 -8.00 0.19 17.92
N LEU A 326 -8.83 0.90 17.16
CA LEU A 326 -9.56 0.29 16.06
C LEU A 326 -8.60 -0.14 14.94
N VAL A 327 -7.65 0.70 14.56
CA VAL A 327 -6.61 0.38 13.55
C VAL A 327 -5.79 -0.83 13.97
N ALA A 328 -5.31 -0.87 15.22
CA ALA A 328 -4.53 -2.00 15.74
C ALA A 328 -5.34 -3.31 15.79
N ALA A 329 -6.61 -3.23 16.20
CA ALA A 329 -7.49 -4.38 16.25
C ALA A 329 -7.75 -4.95 14.84
N ILE A 330 -8.08 -4.10 13.88
CA ILE A 330 -8.27 -4.47 12.47
C ILE A 330 -7.00 -5.10 11.92
N ASP A 331 -5.85 -4.44 12.08
CA ASP A 331 -4.58 -4.91 11.54
C ASP A 331 -4.18 -6.28 12.10
N ALA A 332 -4.43 -6.54 13.39
CA ALA A 332 -4.15 -7.82 14.01
C ALA A 332 -5.15 -8.91 13.55
N LYS A 333 -6.45 -8.59 13.53
CA LYS A 333 -7.52 -9.52 13.16
C LYS A 333 -7.53 -9.87 11.68
N GLN A 334 -7.27 -8.91 10.80
CA GLN A 334 -7.13 -9.15 9.36
C GLN A 334 -6.01 -10.17 9.09
N VAL A 335 -4.83 -9.97 9.70
CA VAL A 335 -3.69 -10.90 9.54
C VAL A 335 -4.02 -12.30 10.07
N GLU A 336 -4.69 -12.39 11.22
CA GLU A 336 -5.15 -13.68 11.75
C GLU A 336 -6.12 -14.36 10.78
N ASN A 337 -7.14 -13.63 10.31
CA ASN A 337 -8.17 -14.16 9.41
C ASN A 337 -7.54 -14.67 8.11
N GLU A 338 -6.70 -13.86 7.44
CA GLU A 338 -6.01 -14.25 6.22
C GLU A 338 -5.20 -15.55 6.41
N ARG A 339 -4.41 -15.64 7.49
CA ARG A 339 -3.60 -16.84 7.79
C ARG A 339 -4.47 -18.06 8.08
N VAL A 340 -5.57 -17.89 8.82
CA VAL A 340 -6.52 -18.96 9.12
C VAL A 340 -7.20 -19.47 7.85
N GLN A 341 -7.61 -18.58 6.93
CA GLN A 341 -8.19 -18.97 5.65
C GLN A 341 -7.19 -19.78 4.82
N ILE A 342 -5.97 -19.25 4.63
CA ILE A 342 -4.92 -19.94 3.85
C ILE A 342 -4.60 -21.32 4.45
N ALA A 343 -4.39 -21.39 5.77
CA ALA A 343 -4.12 -22.65 6.46
C ALA A 343 -5.27 -23.66 6.31
N THR A 344 -6.51 -23.18 6.37
CA THR A 344 -7.71 -24.02 6.23
C THR A 344 -7.81 -24.58 4.82
N GLU A 345 -7.60 -23.75 3.79
CA GLU A 345 -7.61 -24.18 2.39
C GLU A 345 -6.51 -25.21 2.10
N GLN A 346 -5.29 -24.94 2.55
CA GLN A 346 -4.16 -25.88 2.41
C GLN A 346 -4.44 -27.21 3.10
N SER A 347 -5.02 -27.16 4.30
CA SER A 347 -5.37 -28.37 5.05
C SER A 347 -6.48 -29.17 4.39
N ARG A 348 -7.49 -28.51 3.81
CA ARG A 348 -8.54 -29.19 3.00
C ARG A 348 -7.93 -29.94 1.83
N ARG A 349 -7.04 -29.29 1.06
CA ARG A 349 -6.35 -29.93 -0.07
C ARG A 349 -5.50 -31.12 0.37
N LYS A 350 -4.76 -31.00 1.48
CA LYS A 350 -4.01 -32.11 2.07
C LYS A 350 -4.96 -33.27 2.42
N ILE A 351 -6.09 -32.99 3.09
CA ILE A 351 -7.10 -34.00 3.48
C ILE A 351 -7.65 -34.76 2.29
N ASP A 352 -7.95 -34.07 1.19
CA ASP A 352 -8.47 -34.68 -0.04
C ASP A 352 -7.46 -35.66 -0.69
N GLN A 353 -6.17 -35.44 -0.45
CA GLN A 353 -5.09 -36.31 -0.94
C GLN A 353 -4.78 -37.48 0.01
N MET A 354 -5.28 -37.45 1.25
CA MET A 354 -5.00 -38.49 2.26
C MET A 354 -5.88 -39.73 2.06
N LYS A 355 -5.27 -40.91 2.21
CA LYS A 355 -5.92 -42.20 1.94
C LYS A 355 -6.59 -42.78 3.17
N THR A 356 -6.10 -42.45 4.36
CA THR A 356 -6.58 -43.04 5.62
C THR A 356 -7.21 -42.00 6.54
N ASP A 357 -8.16 -42.43 7.38
CA ASP A 357 -8.77 -41.55 8.36
C ASP A 357 -7.78 -41.05 9.43
N THR A 358 -6.74 -41.83 9.73
CA THR A 358 -5.67 -41.43 10.66
C THR A 358 -4.87 -40.25 10.11
N GLU A 359 -4.51 -40.28 8.82
CA GLU A 359 -3.81 -39.16 8.16
C GLU A 359 -4.70 -37.91 8.10
N ARG A 360 -5.99 -38.05 7.77
CA ARG A 360 -6.94 -36.91 7.77
C ARG A 360 -7.08 -36.28 9.15
N ARG A 361 -7.14 -37.09 10.22
CA ARG A 361 -7.19 -36.61 11.60
C ARG A 361 -5.89 -35.90 11.99
N ALA A 362 -4.73 -36.39 11.54
CA ALA A 362 -3.45 -35.75 11.79
C ALA A 362 -3.38 -34.35 11.15
N VAL A 363 -3.79 -34.22 9.88
CA VAL A 363 -3.87 -32.92 9.19
C VAL A 363 -4.86 -31.97 9.89
N SER A 364 -6.00 -32.49 10.35
CA SER A 364 -6.97 -31.69 11.11
C SER A 364 -6.39 -31.19 12.43
N ALA A 365 -5.62 -32.02 13.14
CA ALA A 365 -4.95 -31.62 14.38
C ALA A 365 -3.82 -30.60 14.13
N GLU A 366 -3.08 -30.73 13.03
CA GLU A 366 -2.08 -29.74 12.58
C GLU A 366 -2.75 -28.37 12.33
N LEU A 367 -3.89 -28.35 11.64
CA LEU A 367 -4.66 -27.12 11.39
C LEU A 367 -5.10 -26.44 12.70
N GLU A 368 -5.65 -27.19 13.66
CA GLU A 368 -6.10 -26.62 14.93
C GLU A 368 -4.93 -26.09 15.77
N ALA A 369 -3.78 -26.77 15.77
CA ALA A 369 -2.57 -26.27 16.40
C ALA A 369 -2.09 -24.95 15.77
N LEU A 370 -2.13 -24.87 14.44
CA LEU A 370 -1.72 -23.68 13.69
C LEU A 370 -2.66 -22.49 13.91
N LYS A 371 -3.98 -22.73 13.96
CA LYS A 371 -4.98 -21.70 14.33
C LYS A 371 -4.73 -21.16 15.74
N GLN A 372 -4.44 -22.04 16.70
CA GLN A 372 -4.13 -21.63 18.06
C GLN A 372 -2.87 -20.77 18.11
N GLU A 373 -1.83 -21.13 17.35
CA GLU A 373 -0.59 -20.37 17.24
C GLU A 373 -0.82 -18.97 16.66
N PHE A 374 -1.67 -18.82 15.64
CA PHE A 374 -2.06 -17.49 15.12
C PHE A 374 -2.83 -16.67 16.13
N SER A 375 -3.78 -17.30 16.85
CA SER A 375 -4.57 -16.60 17.86
C SER A 375 -3.69 -16.12 19.03
N ASP A 376 -2.72 -16.93 19.44
CA ASP A 376 -1.73 -16.57 20.47
C ASP A 376 -0.84 -15.40 20.02
N GLU A 377 -0.37 -15.41 18.77
CA GLU A 377 0.41 -14.31 18.18
C GLU A 377 -0.43 -13.02 18.09
N THR A 378 -1.71 -13.12 17.70
CA THR A 378 -2.64 -12.00 17.71
C THR A 378 -2.83 -11.45 19.12
N ALA A 379 -3.02 -12.31 20.12
CA ALA A 379 -3.14 -11.90 21.52
C ALA A 379 -1.89 -11.15 22.01
N LEU A 380 -0.70 -11.59 21.61
CA LEU A 380 0.55 -10.89 21.89
C LEU A 380 0.56 -9.49 21.25
N ARG A 381 0.24 -9.39 19.96
CA ARG A 381 0.21 -8.10 19.23
C ARG A 381 -0.80 -7.11 19.82
N LEU A 382 -2.02 -7.57 20.12
CA LEU A 382 -3.05 -6.76 20.77
C LEU A 382 -2.56 -6.24 22.14
N SER A 383 -1.82 -7.07 22.89
CA SER A 383 -1.26 -6.67 24.18
C SER A 383 -0.16 -5.61 24.05
N GLU A 384 0.75 -5.79 23.08
CA GLU A 384 1.79 -4.79 22.78
C GLU A 384 1.19 -3.45 22.35
N ASP A 385 0.13 -3.47 21.52
CA ASP A 385 -0.58 -2.25 21.11
C ASP A 385 -1.35 -1.59 22.27
N TYR A 386 -1.98 -2.39 23.15
CA TYR A 386 -2.63 -1.89 24.36
C TYR A 386 -1.62 -1.17 25.26
N GLU A 387 -0.44 -1.77 25.48
CA GLU A 387 0.63 -1.19 26.28
C GLU A 387 1.14 0.14 25.70
N LYS A 388 1.08 0.31 24.36
CA LYS A 388 1.39 1.55 23.62
C LYS A 388 0.25 2.58 23.58
N GLY A 389 -0.83 2.36 24.33
CA GLY A 389 -1.95 3.31 24.48
C GLY A 389 -3.17 3.02 23.61
N ALA A 390 -3.21 1.90 22.87
CA ALA A 390 -4.40 1.43 22.16
C ALA A 390 -5.38 0.76 23.14
N VAL A 391 -5.90 1.53 24.11
CA VAL A 391 -6.60 0.97 25.29
C VAL A 391 -7.93 0.28 25.01
N LEU A 392 -8.50 0.42 23.80
CA LEU A 392 -9.72 -0.28 23.36
C LEU A 392 -9.43 -1.42 22.37
N VAL A 393 -8.16 -1.77 22.15
CA VAL A 393 -7.76 -2.69 21.08
C VAL A 393 -8.39 -4.08 21.26
N PHE A 394 -8.49 -4.57 22.50
CA PHE A 394 -9.14 -5.85 22.78
C PHE A 394 -10.63 -5.79 22.52
N TYR A 395 -11.31 -4.76 23.02
CA TYR A 395 -12.73 -4.52 22.77
C TYR A 395 -13.05 -4.55 21.26
N PHE A 396 -12.33 -3.77 20.46
CA PHE A 396 -12.55 -3.76 19.01
C PHE A 396 -12.21 -5.10 18.35
N ALA A 397 -11.17 -5.81 18.79
CA ALA A 397 -10.86 -7.14 18.27
C ALA A 397 -11.98 -8.16 18.53
N GLU A 398 -12.73 -8.02 19.63
CA GLU A 398 -13.92 -8.84 19.86
C GLU A 398 -15.08 -8.45 18.96
N GLN A 399 -15.34 -7.15 18.80
CA GLN A 399 -16.41 -6.65 17.93
C GLN A 399 -16.20 -7.06 16.46
N LEU A 400 -14.95 -7.12 16.00
CA LEU A 400 -14.61 -7.52 14.63
C LEU A 400 -14.99 -8.97 14.30
N ARG A 401 -15.05 -9.89 15.28
CA ARG A 401 -15.48 -11.28 15.02
C ARG A 401 -16.89 -11.35 14.43
N GLY A 402 -17.81 -10.54 14.95
CA GLY A 402 -19.17 -10.45 14.41
C GLY A 402 -19.22 -9.86 13.00
N ILE A 403 -18.31 -8.94 12.67
CA ILE A 403 -18.18 -8.39 11.31
C ILE A 403 -17.63 -9.44 10.34
N GLU A 404 -16.59 -10.17 10.74
CA GLU A 404 -15.96 -11.20 9.89
C GLU A 404 -16.97 -12.28 9.46
N GLU A 405 -17.90 -12.65 10.35
CA GLU A 405 -18.96 -13.62 10.08
C GLU A 405 -20.10 -13.05 9.21
N SER A 406 -20.46 -11.78 9.40
CA SER A 406 -21.62 -11.15 8.75
C SER A 406 -21.29 -10.42 7.44
N GLY A 407 -20.03 -10.05 7.23
CA GLY A 407 -19.57 -9.30 6.05
C GLY A 407 -20.07 -7.85 5.98
N VAL A 408 -20.43 -7.25 7.12
CA VAL A 408 -20.98 -5.89 7.21
C VAL A 408 -19.89 -4.82 7.07
N ASP A 409 -20.23 -3.67 6.49
CA ASP A 409 -19.33 -2.49 6.41
C ASP A 409 -18.95 -1.98 7.82
N ILE A 410 -17.66 -1.81 8.06
CA ILE A 410 -17.14 -1.33 9.35
C ILE A 410 -17.69 0.06 9.74
N ASN A 411 -17.87 0.95 8.76
CA ASN A 411 -18.41 2.29 8.96
C ASN A 411 -19.87 2.22 9.43
N ALA A 412 -20.65 1.28 8.87
CA ALA A 412 -22.05 1.08 9.27
C ALA A 412 -22.15 0.54 10.71
N SER A 413 -21.16 -0.23 11.16
CA SER A 413 -21.13 -0.85 12.49
C SER A 413 -20.56 0.04 13.59
N MET A 414 -19.81 1.08 13.23
CA MET A 414 -19.05 1.91 14.17
C MET A 414 -19.91 2.54 15.27
N ARG A 415 -21.11 3.02 14.93
CA ARG A 415 -22.02 3.64 15.89
C ARG A 415 -22.41 2.67 17.00
N GLU A 416 -22.81 1.46 16.62
CA GLU A 416 -23.22 0.42 17.57
C GLU A 416 -22.03 0.00 18.44
N MET A 417 -20.86 -0.21 17.84
CA MET A 417 -19.63 -0.54 18.57
C MET A 417 -19.26 0.51 19.62
N LEU A 418 -19.45 1.80 19.37
CA LEU A 418 -19.15 2.83 20.37
C LEU A 418 -20.19 2.83 21.50
N LEU A 419 -21.47 2.63 21.17
CA LEU A 419 -22.57 2.68 22.14
C LEU A 419 -22.64 1.42 23.03
N SER A 420 -22.16 0.28 22.56
CA SER A 420 -22.12 -0.97 23.32
C SER A 420 -20.87 -1.14 24.20
N PHE A 421 -19.99 -0.13 24.23
CA PHE A 421 -18.75 -0.18 25.02
C PHE A 421 -19.02 -0.25 26.53
N GLU A 422 -18.50 -1.29 27.18
CA GLU A 422 -18.60 -1.53 28.62
C GLU A 422 -17.23 -1.47 29.32
N PRO A 423 -16.87 -0.34 29.97
CA PRO A 423 -15.53 -0.14 30.53
C PRO A 423 -15.12 -1.15 31.62
N ALA A 424 -16.10 -1.77 32.29
CA ALA A 424 -15.84 -2.75 33.34
C ALA A 424 -15.21 -4.04 32.79
N LYS A 425 -15.53 -4.42 31.54
CA LYS A 425 -15.01 -5.63 30.88
C LYS A 425 -13.55 -5.47 30.45
N GLU A 426 -13.08 -4.24 30.26
CA GLU A 426 -11.75 -3.95 29.70
C GLU A 426 -10.62 -3.81 30.72
N ARG A 427 -10.90 -3.89 32.03
CA ARG A 427 -9.88 -3.58 33.07
C ARG A 427 -8.76 -4.61 33.17
N ASN A 428 -9.03 -5.88 32.90
CA ASN A 428 -8.11 -7.00 33.15
C ASN A 428 -7.75 -7.78 31.88
N ARG A 429 -7.82 -7.15 30.70
CA ARG A 429 -7.59 -7.84 29.41
C ARG A 429 -6.17 -8.40 29.31
N LEU A 430 -5.15 -7.67 29.76
CA LEU A 430 -3.76 -8.16 29.75
C LEU A 430 -3.59 -9.46 30.54
N ASP A 431 -4.29 -9.60 31.67
CA ASP A 431 -4.26 -10.82 32.49
C ASP A 431 -5.01 -11.96 31.82
N GLN A 432 -6.16 -11.67 31.19
CA GLN A 432 -6.94 -12.66 30.44
C GLN A 432 -6.13 -13.28 29.28
N TYR A 433 -5.27 -12.49 28.62
CA TYR A 433 -4.41 -12.95 27.53
C TYR A 433 -3.01 -13.40 27.97
N ALA A 434 -2.67 -13.37 29.26
CA ALA A 434 -1.31 -13.64 29.74
C ALA A 434 -0.74 -14.99 29.28
N GLU A 435 -1.54 -16.06 29.34
CA GLU A 435 -1.11 -17.39 28.90
C GLU A 435 -0.92 -17.49 27.38
N ALA A 436 -1.78 -16.85 26.58
CA ALA A 436 -1.65 -16.79 25.13
C ALA A 436 -0.37 -16.03 24.72
N ARG A 437 -0.10 -14.88 25.36
CA ARG A 437 1.14 -14.12 25.17
C ARG A 437 2.38 -14.95 25.48
N LYS A 438 2.36 -15.68 26.59
CA LYS A 438 3.48 -16.54 27.01
C LYS A 438 3.77 -17.63 25.97
N ARG A 439 2.73 -18.27 25.43
CA ARG A 439 2.88 -19.26 24.34
C ARG A 439 3.44 -18.62 23.07
N ALA A 440 2.94 -17.46 22.65
CA ALA A 440 3.44 -16.75 21.48
C ALA A 440 4.92 -16.36 21.60
N ILE A 441 5.34 -15.84 22.76
CA ILE A 441 6.75 -15.50 23.03
C ILE A 441 7.63 -16.74 22.94
N ALA A 442 7.24 -17.84 23.60
CA ALA A 442 8.00 -19.09 23.54
C ALA A 442 8.12 -19.63 22.09
N THR A 443 7.05 -19.51 21.30
CA THR A 443 7.08 -19.86 19.87
C THR A 443 8.05 -18.97 19.08
N ARG A 444 8.04 -17.65 19.28
CA ARG A 444 9.00 -16.73 18.64
C ARG A 444 10.45 -17.06 19.01
N GLU A 445 10.72 -17.35 20.29
CA GLU A 445 12.06 -17.74 20.77
C GLU A 445 12.54 -19.05 20.15
N LYS A 446 11.65 -20.06 20.09
CA LYS A 446 11.94 -21.33 19.42
C LYS A 446 12.31 -21.10 17.95
N ARG A 447 11.51 -20.34 17.20
CA ARG A 447 11.80 -20.03 15.79
C ARG A 447 13.13 -19.30 15.63
N ARG A 448 13.42 -18.34 16.51
CA ARG A 448 14.69 -17.60 16.51
C ARG A 448 15.88 -18.54 16.70
N SER A 449 15.76 -19.55 17.58
CA SER A 449 16.80 -20.55 17.79
C SER A 449 16.97 -21.52 16.60
N GLU A 450 15.90 -21.72 15.82
CA GLU A 450 15.88 -22.54 14.59
C GLU A 450 16.30 -21.73 13.33
N GLY A 451 16.76 -20.48 13.49
CA GLY A 451 17.23 -19.62 12.39
C GLY A 451 16.13 -18.84 11.67
N SER A 452 14.88 -18.91 12.13
CA SER A 452 13.75 -18.13 11.61
C SER A 452 13.50 -16.91 12.49
N SER A 453 13.81 -15.71 11.99
CA SER A 453 13.64 -14.45 12.71
C SER A 453 12.52 -13.61 12.09
N GLY A 454 11.27 -14.06 12.26
CA GLY A 454 10.10 -13.30 11.84
C GLY A 454 8.77 -13.92 12.28
N PRO A 455 7.66 -13.17 12.25
CA PRO A 455 6.33 -13.76 12.30
C PRO A 455 6.19 -14.76 11.16
N VAL A 456 5.46 -15.86 11.35
CA VAL A 456 5.16 -16.81 10.26
C VAL A 456 4.37 -16.06 9.21
N ILE A 457 5.04 -15.62 8.14
CA ILE A 457 4.37 -15.09 6.97
C ILE A 457 3.85 -16.31 6.24
N ILE A 458 2.61 -16.71 6.53
CA ILE A 458 1.87 -17.57 5.60
C ILE A 458 1.50 -16.67 4.44
N GLU A 459 2.45 -16.49 3.53
CA GLU A 459 2.20 -15.80 2.28
C GLU A 459 1.24 -16.67 1.47
N ASN A 460 0.27 -16.03 0.81
CA ASN A 460 -0.53 -16.75 -0.17
C ASN A 460 0.43 -17.18 -1.30
N PRO A 461 0.70 -18.50 -1.47
CA PRO A 461 1.69 -18.97 -2.44
C PRO A 461 1.29 -18.59 -3.87
N VAL A 462 -0.01 -18.42 -4.13
CA VAL A 462 -0.51 -17.92 -5.41
C VAL A 462 -0.06 -16.47 -5.63
N THR A 463 -0.23 -15.60 -4.65
CA THR A 463 0.10 -14.17 -4.77
C THR A 463 1.56 -13.97 -5.14
N ASN A 464 2.49 -14.61 -4.42
CA ASN A 464 3.92 -14.52 -4.74
C ASN A 464 4.23 -15.03 -6.14
N LYS A 465 3.64 -16.17 -6.50
CA LYS A 465 3.87 -16.74 -7.82
C LYS A 465 3.30 -15.86 -8.93
N LEU A 466 2.19 -15.17 -8.68
CA LEU A 466 1.66 -14.16 -9.60
C LEU A 466 2.56 -12.92 -9.72
N PHE A 467 3.30 -12.53 -8.67
CA PHE A 467 4.31 -11.47 -8.78
C PHE A 467 5.54 -11.92 -9.59
N GLU A 468 6.07 -13.12 -9.33
CA GLU A 468 7.15 -13.69 -10.15
C GLU A 468 6.75 -13.76 -11.63
N VAL A 469 5.52 -14.20 -11.90
CA VAL A 469 4.98 -14.23 -13.27
C VAL A 469 4.88 -12.82 -13.88
N GLN A 470 4.55 -11.79 -13.10
CA GLN A 470 4.53 -10.42 -13.61
C GLN A 470 5.92 -9.93 -14.05
N GLU A 471 6.98 -10.31 -13.33
CA GLU A 471 8.36 -10.01 -13.76
C GLU A 471 8.70 -10.70 -15.08
N ILE A 472 8.26 -11.95 -15.27
CA ILE A 472 8.43 -12.70 -16.52
C ILE A 472 7.65 -12.06 -17.67
N ILE A 473 6.42 -11.59 -17.42
CA ILE A 473 5.61 -10.85 -18.41
C ILE A 473 6.30 -9.53 -18.79
N ALA A 474 6.85 -8.79 -17.81
CA ALA A 474 7.58 -7.55 -18.07
C ALA A 474 8.83 -7.78 -18.92
N ALA A 475 9.50 -8.93 -18.74
CA ALA A 475 10.59 -9.39 -19.59
C ALA A 475 10.14 -9.90 -20.98
N LYS A 476 8.82 -9.89 -21.26
CA LYS A 476 8.18 -10.39 -22.49
C LYS A 476 8.39 -11.88 -22.77
N ASP A 477 8.74 -12.67 -21.76
CA ASP A 477 8.82 -14.12 -21.88
C ASP A 477 7.45 -14.77 -21.64
N TYR A 478 6.53 -14.57 -22.59
CA TYR A 478 5.15 -15.02 -22.46
C TYR A 478 5.02 -16.55 -22.38
N LYS A 479 5.95 -17.29 -23.00
CA LYS A 479 5.97 -18.74 -22.97
C LYS A 479 6.29 -19.27 -21.57
N LEU A 480 7.28 -18.69 -20.90
CA LEU A 480 7.59 -19.05 -19.52
C LEU A 480 6.46 -18.62 -18.57
N ALA A 481 5.92 -17.40 -18.74
CA ALA A 481 4.82 -16.90 -17.93
C ALA A 481 3.59 -17.82 -18.00
N GLU A 482 3.22 -18.27 -19.20
CA GLU A 482 2.10 -19.20 -19.41
C GLU A 482 2.37 -20.56 -18.74
N SER A 483 3.59 -21.10 -18.87
CA SER A 483 3.95 -22.37 -18.24
C SER A 483 3.84 -22.32 -16.72
N GLU A 484 4.35 -21.24 -16.10
CA GLU A 484 4.27 -21.06 -14.65
C GLU A 484 2.83 -20.85 -14.17
N LEU A 485 2.01 -20.13 -14.93
CA LEU A 485 0.59 -19.96 -14.62
C LEU A 485 -0.20 -21.26 -14.72
N LYS A 486 0.09 -22.12 -15.71
CA LYS A 486 -0.55 -23.44 -15.84
C LYS A 486 -0.21 -24.36 -14.68
N LYS A 487 1.07 -24.42 -14.27
CA LYS A 487 1.48 -25.15 -13.05
C LYS A 487 0.78 -24.62 -11.81
N LEU A 488 0.66 -23.29 -11.70
CA LEU A 488 -0.03 -22.67 -10.57
C LEU A 488 -1.53 -22.99 -10.57
N LEU A 489 -2.15 -23.06 -11.75
CA LEU A 489 -3.55 -23.43 -11.94
C LEU A 489 -3.83 -24.88 -11.52
N GLU A 490 -2.94 -25.82 -11.86
CA GLU A 490 -3.07 -27.23 -11.45
C GLU A 490 -3.22 -27.38 -9.93
N ALA A 491 -2.49 -26.55 -9.17
CA ALA A 491 -2.57 -26.53 -7.71
C ALA A 491 -3.74 -25.71 -7.16
N ASN A 492 -4.36 -24.83 -7.96
CA ASN A 492 -5.35 -23.84 -7.54
C ASN A 492 -6.44 -23.63 -8.61
N PRO A 493 -7.25 -24.65 -8.95
CA PRO A 493 -8.15 -24.62 -10.10
C PRO A 493 -9.26 -23.56 -10.01
N ASP A 494 -9.70 -23.21 -8.80
CA ASP A 494 -10.81 -22.28 -8.56
C ASP A 494 -10.36 -20.84 -8.27
N GLU A 495 -9.08 -20.52 -8.46
CA GLU A 495 -8.56 -19.17 -8.19
C GLU A 495 -8.72 -18.25 -9.43
N PRO A 496 -9.63 -17.26 -9.38
CA PRO A 496 -9.97 -16.43 -10.53
C PRO A 496 -8.81 -15.57 -11.02
N ARG A 497 -7.87 -15.17 -10.14
CA ARG A 497 -6.71 -14.36 -10.54
C ARG A 497 -5.77 -15.13 -11.48
N ILE A 498 -5.64 -16.44 -11.31
CA ILE A 498 -4.79 -17.26 -12.19
C ILE A 498 -5.40 -17.32 -13.59
N HIS A 499 -6.70 -17.63 -13.69
CA HIS A 499 -7.42 -17.65 -14.97
C HIS A 499 -7.36 -16.30 -15.68
N PHE A 500 -7.56 -15.19 -14.97
CA PHE A 500 -7.42 -13.86 -15.55
C PHE A 500 -6.01 -13.61 -16.09
N ASN A 501 -4.97 -14.00 -15.34
CA ASN A 501 -3.58 -13.84 -15.78
C ASN A 501 -3.24 -14.75 -16.97
N ILE A 502 -3.75 -15.98 -17.03
CA ILE A 502 -3.61 -16.86 -18.20
C ILE A 502 -4.23 -16.17 -19.41
N GLY A 503 -5.47 -15.67 -19.28
CA GLY A 503 -6.16 -14.96 -20.35
C GLY A 503 -5.35 -13.78 -20.89
N ARG A 504 -4.74 -13.00 -19.99
CA ARG A 504 -3.89 -11.87 -20.36
C ARG A 504 -2.60 -12.29 -21.05
N VAL A 505 -1.89 -13.28 -20.51
CA VAL A 505 -0.62 -13.76 -21.07
C VAL A 505 -0.81 -14.39 -22.44
N THR A 506 -1.81 -15.24 -22.62
CA THR A 506 -2.06 -15.89 -23.91
C THR A 506 -2.53 -14.89 -24.97
N GLY A 507 -3.28 -13.86 -24.58
CA GLY A 507 -3.64 -12.75 -25.46
C GLY A 507 -2.44 -11.89 -25.89
N LEU A 508 -1.50 -11.62 -24.98
CA LEU A 508 -0.24 -10.93 -25.32
C LEU A 508 0.67 -11.82 -26.18
N PHE A 509 0.72 -13.12 -25.88
CA PHE A 509 1.50 -14.08 -26.65
C PHE A 509 0.97 -14.17 -28.09
N ALA A 510 -0.35 -14.23 -28.28
CA ALA A 510 -0.96 -14.24 -29.61
C ALA A 510 -0.53 -13.06 -30.50
N GLN A 511 -0.28 -11.88 -29.93
CA GLN A 511 0.19 -10.70 -30.69
C GLN A 511 1.61 -10.87 -31.25
N SER A 512 2.40 -11.79 -30.69
CA SER A 512 3.76 -12.08 -31.15
C SER A 512 3.85 -13.28 -32.10
N ILE A 513 2.72 -13.92 -32.42
CA ILE A 513 2.65 -15.09 -33.30
C ILE A 513 2.24 -14.65 -34.71
N GLU A 514 3.05 -15.03 -35.71
CA GLU A 514 2.81 -14.72 -37.12
C GLU A 514 1.92 -15.77 -37.81
N ASP A 515 1.97 -17.02 -37.37
CA ASP A 515 1.13 -18.09 -37.91
C ASP A 515 -0.33 -17.89 -37.49
N GLU A 516 -1.23 -17.78 -38.47
CA GLU A 516 -2.64 -17.47 -38.22
C GLU A 516 -3.35 -18.56 -37.40
N GLU A 517 -3.03 -19.84 -37.62
CA GLU A 517 -3.66 -20.95 -36.92
C GLU A 517 -3.22 -20.99 -35.45
N GLU A 518 -1.92 -20.84 -35.21
CA GLU A 518 -1.34 -20.79 -33.87
C GLU A 518 -1.79 -19.53 -33.10
N GLN A 519 -1.90 -18.39 -33.78
CA GLN A 519 -2.43 -17.15 -33.20
C GLN A 519 -3.89 -17.33 -32.77
N GLN A 520 -4.74 -17.90 -33.64
CA GLN A 520 -6.15 -18.16 -33.31
C GLN A 520 -6.30 -19.16 -32.15
N ALA A 521 -5.45 -20.19 -32.10
CA ALA A 521 -5.44 -21.13 -30.98
C ALA A 521 -5.12 -20.42 -29.64
N LYS A 522 -4.17 -19.47 -29.64
CA LYS A 522 -3.84 -18.68 -28.45
C LYS A 522 -4.92 -17.70 -28.04
N LEU A 523 -5.60 -17.08 -28.99
CA LEU A 523 -6.75 -16.21 -28.71
C LEU A 523 -7.93 -17.01 -28.14
N LEU A 524 -8.15 -18.23 -28.63
CA LEU A 524 -9.15 -19.14 -28.05
C LEU A 524 -8.80 -19.51 -26.61
N GLU A 525 -7.53 -19.82 -26.33
CA GLU A 525 -7.06 -20.08 -24.97
C GLU A 525 -7.28 -18.87 -24.05
N SER A 526 -7.00 -17.65 -24.56
CA SER A 526 -7.28 -16.39 -23.85
C SER A 526 -8.75 -16.25 -23.48
N LYS A 527 -9.63 -16.51 -24.45
CA LYS A 527 -11.08 -16.46 -24.26
C LYS A 527 -11.56 -17.45 -23.19
N VAL A 528 -11.15 -18.71 -23.29
CA VAL A 528 -11.55 -19.77 -22.35
C VAL A 528 -11.12 -19.43 -20.92
N ALA A 529 -9.91 -18.88 -20.75
CA ALA A 529 -9.42 -18.48 -19.44
C ALA A 529 -10.27 -17.35 -18.82
N TYR A 530 -10.64 -16.32 -19.59
CA TYR A 530 -11.55 -15.28 -19.10
C TYR A 530 -12.96 -15.80 -18.79
N GLU A 531 -13.50 -16.72 -19.60
CA GLU A 531 -14.79 -17.37 -19.33
C GLU A 531 -14.77 -18.17 -18.02
N ASN A 532 -13.63 -18.80 -17.67
CA ASN A 532 -13.49 -19.50 -16.39
C ASN A 532 -13.59 -18.53 -15.20
N VAL A 533 -13.09 -17.29 -15.30
CA VAL A 533 -13.26 -16.27 -14.25
C VAL A 533 -14.74 -15.99 -14.02
N ILE A 534 -15.53 -15.88 -15.09
CA ILE A 534 -16.98 -15.66 -15.01
C ILE A 534 -17.66 -16.87 -14.37
N ARG A 535 -17.30 -18.09 -14.79
CA ARG A 535 -17.86 -19.33 -14.23
C ARG A 535 -17.59 -19.45 -12.74
N ILE A 536 -16.39 -19.11 -12.30
CA ILE A 536 -16.03 -19.07 -10.88
C ILE A 536 -16.89 -18.04 -10.13
N ALA A 537 -17.14 -16.87 -10.72
CA ALA A 537 -17.98 -15.85 -10.11
C ALA A 537 -19.46 -16.23 -9.97
N GLU A 538 -19.92 -17.28 -10.64
CA GLU A 538 -21.28 -17.82 -10.45
C GLU A 538 -21.40 -18.62 -9.15
N THR A 539 -20.29 -19.21 -8.68
CA THR A 539 -20.28 -20.11 -7.52
C THR A 539 -19.66 -19.49 -6.28
N GLN A 540 -18.82 -18.46 -6.43
CA GLN A 540 -18.18 -17.77 -5.31
C GLN A 540 -17.99 -16.26 -5.54
N PRO A 541 -17.88 -15.44 -4.47
CA PRO A 541 -17.62 -14.02 -4.60
C PRO A 541 -16.26 -13.75 -5.27
N VAL A 542 -16.28 -13.02 -6.39
CA VAL A 542 -15.07 -12.56 -7.09
C VAL A 542 -15.01 -11.04 -7.05
N ASP A 543 -13.79 -10.50 -6.99
CA ASP A 543 -13.55 -9.06 -7.05
C ASP A 543 -14.26 -8.44 -8.28
N ARG A 544 -15.08 -7.42 -8.04
CA ARG A 544 -15.91 -6.80 -9.08
C ARG A 544 -15.10 -6.06 -10.12
N ALA A 545 -13.93 -5.53 -9.75
CA ALA A 545 -13.02 -4.88 -10.70
C ALA A 545 -12.36 -5.93 -11.60
N LEU A 546 -11.92 -7.06 -11.06
CA LEU A 546 -11.45 -8.22 -11.83
C LEU A 546 -12.52 -8.69 -12.82
N LEU A 547 -13.77 -8.85 -12.38
CA LEU A 547 -14.88 -9.21 -13.29
C LEU A 547 -15.13 -8.18 -14.39
N SER A 548 -15.08 -6.89 -14.04
CA SER A 548 -15.23 -5.81 -15.02
C SER A 548 -14.11 -5.84 -16.07
N LEU A 549 -12.86 -6.07 -15.65
CA LEU A 549 -11.73 -6.25 -16.57
C LEU A 549 -11.87 -7.50 -17.43
N THR A 550 -12.36 -8.61 -16.87
CA THR A 550 -12.64 -9.85 -17.61
C THR A 550 -13.64 -9.59 -18.74
N PHE A 551 -14.75 -8.90 -18.46
CA PHE A 551 -15.72 -8.54 -19.50
C PHE A 551 -15.12 -7.58 -20.53
N LEU A 552 -14.34 -6.58 -20.11
CA LEU A 552 -13.64 -5.71 -21.06
C LEU A 552 -12.72 -6.51 -22.00
N ALA A 553 -11.92 -7.43 -21.46
CA ALA A 553 -10.98 -8.24 -22.22
C ALA A 553 -11.71 -9.18 -23.19
N LEU A 554 -12.79 -9.84 -22.75
CA LEU A 554 -13.64 -10.64 -23.63
C LEU A 554 -14.25 -9.79 -24.75
N GLY A 555 -14.77 -8.61 -24.44
CA GLY A 555 -15.32 -7.70 -25.44
C GLY A 555 -14.31 -7.35 -26.53
N ARG A 556 -13.05 -7.10 -26.16
CA ARG A 556 -11.95 -6.87 -27.11
C ARG A 556 -11.64 -8.09 -27.97
N LEU A 557 -11.69 -9.29 -27.40
CA LEU A 557 -11.50 -10.54 -28.16
C LEU A 557 -12.61 -10.75 -29.20
N TYR A 558 -13.87 -10.50 -28.83
CA TYR A 558 -15.00 -10.57 -29.78
C TYR A 558 -14.92 -9.48 -30.86
N GLU A 559 -14.49 -8.28 -30.47
CA GLU A 559 -14.27 -7.19 -31.41
C GLU A 559 -13.17 -7.53 -32.43
N PHE A 560 -12.05 -8.07 -31.95
CA PHE A 560 -10.96 -8.54 -32.80
C PHE A 560 -11.41 -9.66 -33.76
N ALA A 561 -12.28 -10.55 -33.29
CA ALA A 561 -12.87 -11.61 -34.12
C ALA A 561 -13.96 -11.11 -35.10
N GLY A 562 -14.29 -9.81 -35.11
CA GLY A 562 -15.29 -9.22 -35.99
C GLY A 562 -16.74 -9.41 -35.53
N ASP A 563 -16.99 -10.03 -34.36
CA ASP A 563 -18.34 -10.18 -33.80
C ASP A 563 -18.72 -8.95 -32.97
N LEU A 564 -18.94 -7.84 -33.67
CA LEU A 564 -19.23 -6.54 -33.08
C LEU A 564 -20.51 -6.55 -32.23
N SER A 565 -21.49 -7.36 -32.61
CA SER A 565 -22.76 -7.48 -31.88
C SER A 565 -22.56 -8.08 -30.49
N TYR A 566 -21.78 -9.17 -30.42
CA TYR A 566 -21.47 -9.84 -29.18
C TYR A 566 -20.47 -9.02 -28.35
N ALA A 567 -19.50 -8.38 -28.99
CA ALA A 567 -18.57 -7.45 -28.33
C ALA A 567 -19.32 -6.36 -27.56
N VAL A 568 -20.31 -5.70 -28.18
CA VAL A 568 -21.15 -4.69 -27.52
C VAL A 568 -21.93 -5.29 -26.34
N ALA A 569 -22.51 -6.49 -26.49
CA ALA A 569 -23.23 -7.15 -25.41
C ALA A 569 -22.33 -7.47 -24.21
N VAL A 570 -21.08 -7.86 -24.46
CA VAL A 570 -20.08 -8.12 -23.44
C VAL A 570 -19.60 -6.82 -22.78
N TYR A 571 -19.33 -5.77 -23.56
CA TYR A 571 -19.01 -4.44 -23.02
C TYR A 571 -20.14 -3.91 -22.13
N ASP A 572 -21.42 -4.15 -22.49
CA ASP A 572 -22.56 -3.80 -21.65
C ASP A 572 -22.55 -4.53 -20.29
N ARG A 573 -22.00 -5.75 -20.20
CA ARG A 573 -21.81 -6.42 -18.90
C ARG A 573 -20.78 -5.69 -18.05
N ALA A 574 -19.66 -5.26 -18.63
CA ALA A 574 -18.66 -4.44 -17.94
C ALA A 574 -19.25 -3.09 -17.48
N ILE A 575 -20.06 -2.44 -18.32
CA ILE A 575 -20.72 -1.16 -18.02
C ILE A 575 -21.75 -1.31 -16.90
N ARG A 576 -22.54 -2.41 -16.89
CA ARG A 576 -23.54 -2.68 -15.84
C ARG A 576 -22.93 -2.90 -14.46
N ILE A 577 -21.69 -3.40 -14.39
CA ILE A 577 -20.96 -3.50 -13.12
C ILE A 577 -20.77 -2.11 -12.49
N GLY A 578 -20.74 -1.07 -13.33
CA GLY A 578 -20.64 0.34 -12.93
C GLY A 578 -19.19 0.84 -12.90
N PRO A 579 -19.00 2.15 -12.66
CA PRO A 579 -17.68 2.75 -12.50
C PRO A 579 -17.06 2.29 -11.18
N ILE A 580 -16.41 1.12 -11.22
CA ILE A 580 -15.65 0.56 -10.10
C ILE A 580 -14.18 0.79 -10.38
N ALA A 581 -13.47 1.28 -9.37
CA ALA A 581 -12.05 1.55 -9.49
C ALA A 581 -11.26 0.25 -9.72
N GLY A 582 -10.50 0.24 -10.81
CA GLY A 582 -9.84 -0.94 -11.34
C GLY A 582 -10.63 -1.79 -12.32
N GLY A 583 -11.88 -1.44 -12.58
CA GLY A 583 -12.71 -2.08 -13.60
C GLY A 583 -12.57 -1.41 -14.96
N GLY A 584 -13.01 -2.11 -16.00
CA GLY A 584 -12.95 -1.65 -17.39
C GLY A 584 -14.12 -0.80 -17.85
N TYR A 585 -14.77 -0.03 -16.96
CA TYR A 585 -16.02 0.69 -17.27
C TYR A 585 -15.82 1.74 -18.37
N ASN A 586 -14.82 2.61 -18.22
CA ASN A 586 -14.59 3.72 -19.14
C ASN A 586 -14.15 3.21 -20.52
N GLU A 587 -13.27 2.20 -20.55
CA GLU A 587 -12.80 1.58 -21.77
C GLU A 587 -13.92 0.82 -22.49
N ALA A 588 -14.77 0.10 -21.75
CA ALA A 588 -15.92 -0.60 -22.32
C ALA A 588 -16.93 0.40 -22.90
N LEU A 589 -17.16 1.52 -22.21
CA LEU A 589 -18.03 2.60 -22.70
C LEU A 589 -17.45 3.23 -23.99
N ALA A 590 -16.16 3.56 -23.99
CA ALA A 590 -15.47 4.12 -25.15
C ALA A 590 -15.46 3.15 -26.34
N ALA A 591 -15.17 1.87 -26.10
CA ALA A 591 -15.17 0.83 -27.13
C ALA A 591 -16.57 0.63 -27.72
N LYS A 592 -17.61 0.53 -26.88
CA LYS A 592 -19.00 0.46 -27.34
C LYS A 592 -19.38 1.69 -28.18
N GLN A 593 -19.06 2.89 -27.72
CA GLN A 593 -19.35 4.13 -28.46
C GLN A 593 -18.64 4.18 -29.81
N ARG A 594 -17.41 3.67 -29.90
CA ARG A 594 -16.67 3.57 -31.17
C ARG A 594 -17.37 2.63 -32.14
N ILE A 595 -17.68 1.40 -31.72
CA ILE A 595 -18.39 0.42 -32.56
C ILE A 595 -19.73 0.96 -33.06
N MET A 596 -20.49 1.63 -32.19
CA MET A 596 -21.79 2.22 -32.54
C MET A 596 -21.71 3.42 -33.51
N LYS A 597 -20.53 4.05 -33.67
CA LYS A 597 -20.32 5.14 -34.64
C LYS A 597 -19.84 4.63 -36.00
N GLU A 598 -19.29 3.42 -36.05
CA GLU A 598 -18.76 2.78 -37.25
C GLU A 598 -19.83 1.92 -37.97
N GLN A 599 -20.98 1.71 -37.32
CA GLN A 599 -22.23 1.17 -37.90
C GLN A 599 -23.10 2.30 -38.45
#